data_AF-A0A257S4I5-F1
#
_entry.id   AF-A0A257S4I5-F1
#
_cell.length_a   1.000
_cell.length_b   1.000
_cell.length_c   1.000
_cell.angle_alpha   90.00
_cell.angle_beta   90.00
_cell.angle_gamma   90.00
#
_symmetry.space_group_name_H-M   'P 1'
#
loop_
_entity.id
_entity.type
_entity.pdbx_description
1 polymer ?
#
loop_
_entity_poly.entity_id
_entity_poly.type
_entity_poly.pdbx_seq_one_letter_code
_entity_poly.pdbx_strand_id
1 'polypeptide(L)'
;MFDVRSASSRERRCARAGARAPRSLALLPAMIAATVAAGCARAGDATTAPAVLARSAPCASSGMVTLGVAQGTVADCTNGGVTVTLTGGGSSYLIVAQFPTEQTPAQLVTYTLSTVGLATSSAGDRAPAMQWPTAGAGAAPATRGPGAFIPTRQRAVDRLLLARARTIARSPWLGHASRSSAPAASVAPPAVGSTRSFHVLSSFDAAHPAWKSVTARLDYVGGSVLVYQDVAAPADGFTAAQLQQFGQYVDRTLYPIDTTAFGQPSDIDRNGRVIMLLSPVVNAGVPAATCYSQGYVAGFFNAEDFNSGADPNSNQGEIFYSIVPDPSGQFSCAHGVGDVDAEVPVVFLHEMQHLINFSQHTIVSHGQAGASWMDEGLSLVAEELGSTYYEARCPPPSCRADPSQLLPDSALAFARGFMLDSY
;
A
#
# COMPACT_ATOMS: atom_id res chain seq x y z
N MET A 1 -16.98 5.35 -7.68
CA MET A 1 -16.19 6.54 -8.07
C MET A 1 -14.97 6.03 -8.82
N PHE A 2 -14.60 6.59 -9.99
CA PHE A 2 -13.45 6.09 -10.75
C PHE A 2 -12.34 7.14 -10.85
N ASP A 3 -11.09 6.79 -10.53
CA ASP A 3 -9.91 7.58 -10.92
C ASP A 3 -9.32 7.03 -12.23
N VAL A 4 -8.97 7.92 -13.17
CA VAL A 4 -8.52 7.56 -14.52
C VAL A 4 -7.24 8.29 -14.90
N ARG A 5 -6.13 7.58 -15.21
CA ARG A 5 -4.83 8.18 -15.60
C ARG A 5 -4.34 7.74 -16.97
N SER A 6 -3.80 8.64 -17.81
CA SER A 6 -3.37 8.32 -19.19
C SER A 6 -1.85 8.14 -19.42
N ALA A 7 -1.43 7.17 -20.27
CA ALA A 7 -0.05 7.00 -20.77
C ALA A 7 0.04 6.84 -22.31
N SER A 8 1.19 7.18 -22.89
CA SER A 8 1.46 7.18 -24.35
C SER A 8 2.20 5.93 -24.81
N SER A 9 1.78 5.31 -25.93
CA SER A 9 2.56 4.31 -26.67
C SER A 9 2.91 4.80 -28.09
N ARG A 10 4.14 4.53 -28.55
CA ARG A 10 4.55 4.78 -29.96
C ARG A 10 4.30 3.53 -30.80
N GLU A 11 3.55 3.69 -31.90
CA GLU A 11 3.36 2.67 -32.94
C GLU A 11 4.67 2.36 -33.68
N ARG A 12 5.02 1.07 -33.82
CA ARG A 12 6.07 0.60 -34.76
C ARG A 12 5.40 0.18 -36.07
N ARG A 13 5.80 0.80 -37.19
CA ARG A 13 5.45 0.33 -38.54
C ARG A 13 6.27 -0.91 -38.90
N CYS A 14 5.62 -2.00 -39.30
CA CYS A 14 6.27 -3.19 -39.85
C CYS A 14 6.88 -2.90 -41.23
N ALA A 15 8.20 -3.10 -41.37
CA ALA A 15 8.87 -3.25 -42.66
C ALA A 15 9.01 -4.74 -43.01
N ARG A 16 8.64 -5.11 -44.25
CA ARG A 16 8.90 -6.44 -44.84
C ARG A 16 10.39 -6.56 -45.21
N ALA A 17 11.05 -7.63 -44.81
CA ALA A 17 12.29 -8.09 -45.44
C ALA A 17 12.35 -9.63 -45.46
N GLY A 18 12.81 -10.17 -46.59
CA GLY A 18 12.73 -11.57 -46.97
C GLY A 18 13.77 -12.51 -46.37
N ALA A 19 13.55 -13.79 -46.65
CA ALA A 19 14.22 -14.97 -46.12
C ALA A 19 15.72 -15.10 -46.44
N ARG A 20 16.47 -15.72 -45.51
CA ARG A 20 17.38 -16.88 -45.75
C ARG A 20 18.00 -17.37 -44.42
N ALA A 21 17.95 -18.68 -44.19
CA ALA A 21 18.75 -19.40 -43.17
C ALA A 21 20.02 -19.99 -43.83
N PRO A 22 21.08 -20.42 -43.08
CA PRO A 22 21.05 -21.73 -42.40
C PRO A 22 21.91 -21.91 -41.10
N ARG A 23 21.57 -22.95 -40.29
CA ARG A 23 22.41 -23.96 -39.54
C ARG A 23 23.46 -23.48 -38.49
N SER A 24 23.70 -24.05 -37.29
CA SER A 24 23.23 -25.20 -36.48
C SER A 24 23.86 -25.14 -35.04
N LEU A 25 23.31 -25.95 -34.10
CA LEU A 25 23.85 -26.46 -32.79
C LEU A 25 23.79 -25.62 -31.49
N ALA A 26 22.92 -26.02 -30.54
CA ALA A 26 23.22 -26.64 -29.23
C ALA A 26 22.17 -26.30 -28.14
N LEU A 27 21.69 -27.33 -27.42
CA LEU A 27 20.59 -27.34 -26.44
C LEU A 27 21.03 -27.03 -24.99
N LEU A 28 20.19 -26.31 -24.21
CA LEU A 28 19.67 -26.61 -22.84
C LEU A 28 18.88 -25.40 -22.29
N PRO A 29 17.94 -25.56 -21.32
CA PRO A 29 16.56 -25.10 -21.48
C PRO A 29 16.30 -23.74 -20.82
N ALA A 30 15.80 -22.80 -21.62
CA ALA A 30 15.18 -21.57 -21.13
C ALA A 30 13.70 -21.84 -20.82
N MET A 31 13.33 -21.83 -19.54
CA MET A 31 11.94 -21.79 -19.09
C MET A 31 11.75 -20.51 -18.29
N ILE A 32 11.36 -19.42 -18.97
CA ILE A 32 10.61 -18.33 -18.35
C ILE A 32 9.51 -17.94 -19.35
N ALA A 33 8.30 -18.39 -19.04
CA ALA A 33 7.09 -18.02 -19.74
C ALA A 33 6.74 -16.57 -19.38
N ALA A 34 7.05 -15.64 -20.28
CA ALA A 34 6.44 -14.33 -20.27
C ALA A 34 5.02 -14.46 -20.82
N THR A 35 4.01 -14.51 -19.96
CA THR A 35 2.62 -14.31 -20.39
C THR A 35 2.38 -12.82 -20.61
N VAL A 36 2.85 -12.32 -21.75
CA VAL A 36 2.28 -11.11 -22.35
C VAL A 36 1.03 -11.58 -23.08
N ALA A 37 -0.15 -11.23 -22.54
CA ALA A 37 -1.40 -11.41 -23.27
C ALA A 37 -1.53 -10.35 -24.37
N ALA A 38 -0.74 -10.51 -25.44
CA ALA A 38 -1.00 -9.85 -26.71
C ALA A 38 -2.08 -10.68 -27.43
N GLY A 39 -3.35 -10.28 -27.30
CA GLY A 39 -4.45 -10.93 -27.99
C GLY A 39 -4.38 -10.73 -29.51
N CYS A 40 -3.83 -11.70 -30.24
CA CYS A 40 -4.10 -11.86 -31.66
C CYS A 40 -5.25 -12.86 -31.82
N ALA A 41 -6.42 -12.39 -32.25
CA ALA A 41 -7.56 -13.28 -32.52
C ALA A 41 -7.40 -13.98 -33.87
N ARG A 42 -7.51 -15.32 -33.90
CA ARG A 42 -7.80 -16.09 -35.11
C ARG A 42 -9.32 -16.23 -35.24
N ALA A 43 -9.83 -15.97 -36.43
CA ALA A 43 -11.23 -16.11 -36.77
C ALA A 43 -11.64 -17.59 -36.77
N GLY A 44 -12.69 -17.93 -36.01
CA GLY A 44 -13.31 -19.26 -35.99
C GLY A 44 -14.69 -19.21 -35.36
N ASP A 45 -15.68 -19.41 -36.24
CA ASP A 45 -17.11 -19.74 -36.09
C ASP A 45 -18.01 -18.96 -35.11
N ALA A 46 -18.95 -18.26 -35.74
CA ALA A 46 -19.95 -17.39 -35.14
C ALA A 46 -21.10 -18.18 -34.51
N THR A 47 -21.30 -17.97 -33.20
CA THR A 47 -22.63 -18.08 -32.58
C THR A 47 -23.10 -16.68 -32.19
N THR A 48 -24.33 -16.35 -32.58
CA THR A 48 -24.95 -15.03 -32.42
C THR A 48 -25.22 -14.70 -30.95
N ALA A 49 -24.38 -13.86 -30.35
CA ALA A 49 -24.71 -13.19 -29.08
C ALA A 49 -25.62 -11.96 -29.34
N PRO A 50 -26.63 -11.69 -28.50
CA PRO A 50 -27.51 -10.54 -28.67
C PRO A 50 -26.74 -9.24 -28.46
N ALA A 51 -27.02 -8.23 -29.29
CA ALA A 51 -26.50 -6.87 -29.12
C ALA A 51 -26.99 -6.32 -27.77
N VAL A 52 -26.08 -6.21 -26.79
CA VAL A 52 -26.35 -5.50 -25.55
C VAL A 52 -26.41 -4.01 -25.92
N LEU A 53 -27.63 -3.48 -26.03
CA LEU A 53 -27.87 -2.05 -25.94
C LEU A 53 -27.29 -1.59 -24.59
N ALA A 54 -26.09 -1.01 -24.62
CA ALA A 54 -25.47 -0.43 -23.45
C ALA A 54 -26.47 0.57 -22.84
N ARG A 55 -26.89 0.33 -21.60
CA ARG A 55 -27.62 1.34 -20.83
C ARG A 55 -26.69 2.54 -20.72
N SER A 56 -26.94 3.58 -21.53
CA SER A 56 -26.17 4.82 -21.54
C SER A 56 -26.58 5.67 -20.34
N ALA A 57 -26.21 5.23 -19.14
CA ALA A 57 -26.33 6.00 -17.92
C ALA A 57 -24.91 6.40 -17.49
N PRO A 58 -24.36 7.51 -18.02
CA PRO A 58 -23.03 7.94 -17.66
C PRO A 58 -22.98 8.38 -16.19
N CYS A 59 -21.88 8.08 -15.52
CA CYS A 59 -21.60 8.57 -14.18
C CYS A 59 -21.64 10.12 -14.14
N ALA A 60 -20.97 10.81 -15.08
CA ALA A 60 -20.97 12.27 -15.17
C ALA A 60 -21.99 12.83 -16.19
N SER A 61 -22.34 14.12 -16.06
CA SER A 61 -23.20 14.85 -17.01
C SER A 61 -22.56 15.03 -18.40
N SER A 62 -21.23 15.03 -18.48
CA SER A 62 -20.49 14.89 -19.74
C SER A 62 -20.21 13.41 -20.00
N GLY A 63 -20.86 12.84 -21.00
CA GLY A 63 -20.75 11.42 -21.34
C GLY A 63 -19.36 10.95 -21.76
N MET A 64 -18.38 11.86 -21.98
CA MET A 64 -17.00 11.55 -22.36
C MET A 64 -16.00 12.30 -21.45
N VAL A 65 -15.07 11.55 -20.90
CA VAL A 65 -13.93 12.04 -20.12
C VAL A 65 -12.73 12.23 -21.06
N THR A 66 -12.19 13.45 -21.06
CA THR A 66 -10.99 13.80 -21.82
C THR A 66 -9.88 14.12 -20.82
N LEU A 67 -8.73 13.47 -20.98
CA LEU A 67 -7.56 13.64 -20.12
C LEU A 67 -6.34 13.93 -20.97
N GLY A 68 -5.50 14.88 -20.53
CA GLY A 68 -4.13 14.97 -20.99
C GLY A 68 -3.29 13.78 -20.53
N VAL A 69 -2.10 13.63 -21.10
CA VAL A 69 -1.11 12.65 -20.62
C VAL A 69 -0.82 12.89 -19.14
N ALA A 70 -0.85 11.83 -18.32
CA ALA A 70 -0.68 11.86 -16.87
C ALA A 70 -1.69 12.72 -16.07
N GLN A 71 -2.81 13.15 -16.67
CA GLN A 71 -3.91 13.74 -15.90
C GLN A 71 -4.82 12.66 -15.30
N GLY A 72 -5.34 12.97 -14.11
CA GLY A 72 -6.36 12.22 -13.38
C GLY A 72 -7.70 12.94 -13.37
N THR A 73 -8.81 12.20 -13.24
CA THR A 73 -10.11 12.78 -12.87
C THR A 73 -10.97 11.77 -12.15
N VAL A 74 -11.89 12.27 -11.35
CA VAL A 74 -12.89 11.47 -10.66
C VAL A 74 -14.20 11.44 -11.43
N ALA A 75 -14.69 10.25 -11.78
CA ALA A 75 -16.06 10.06 -12.27
C ALA A 75 -17.01 9.73 -11.10
N ASP A 76 -17.88 10.68 -10.76
CA ASP A 76 -18.93 10.49 -9.77
C ASP A 76 -20.10 9.71 -10.38
N CYS A 77 -20.47 8.56 -9.80
CA CYS A 77 -21.58 7.72 -10.27
C CYS A 77 -22.78 7.75 -9.31
N THR A 78 -22.82 8.67 -8.34
CA THR A 78 -23.90 8.78 -7.34
C THR A 78 -25.26 9.07 -7.96
N ASN A 79 -25.30 9.55 -9.21
CA ASN A 79 -26.51 9.71 -10.02
C ASN A 79 -27.13 8.37 -10.50
N GLY A 80 -26.57 7.23 -10.12
CA GLY A 80 -26.98 5.91 -10.61
C GLY A 80 -26.39 5.53 -11.97
N GLY A 81 -25.39 6.28 -12.43
CA GLY A 81 -24.65 5.98 -13.65
C GLY A 81 -23.85 4.69 -13.53
N VAL A 82 -23.71 3.99 -14.65
CA VAL A 82 -23.03 2.69 -14.77
C VAL A 82 -21.99 2.67 -15.90
N THR A 83 -21.74 3.81 -16.56
CA THR A 83 -20.76 3.91 -17.65
C THR A 83 -19.80 5.09 -17.51
N VAL A 84 -18.56 4.88 -17.95
CA VAL A 84 -17.53 5.92 -18.15
C VAL A 84 -17.00 5.76 -19.58
N THR A 85 -17.01 6.83 -20.37
CA THR A 85 -16.45 6.83 -21.74
C THR A 85 -15.16 7.63 -21.75
N LEU A 86 -14.08 7.06 -22.30
CA LEU A 86 -12.77 7.69 -22.41
C LEU A 86 -12.46 8.01 -23.87
N THR A 87 -11.64 9.04 -24.12
CA THR A 87 -11.17 9.35 -25.47
C THR A 87 -10.26 8.24 -26.02
N GLY A 88 -10.51 7.80 -27.26
CA GLY A 88 -9.68 6.81 -27.95
C GLY A 88 -8.43 7.41 -28.59
N GLY A 89 -7.75 6.67 -29.49
CA GLY A 89 -6.65 7.19 -30.30
C GLY A 89 -5.23 6.84 -29.82
N GLY A 90 -5.05 5.65 -29.23
CA GLY A 90 -3.71 5.15 -28.82
C GLY A 90 -3.32 5.46 -27.37
N SER A 91 -4.20 6.13 -26.61
CA SER A 91 -4.04 6.36 -25.18
C SER A 91 -4.24 5.08 -24.37
N SER A 92 -3.37 4.84 -23.38
CA SER A 92 -3.59 3.86 -22.32
C SER A 92 -4.21 4.54 -21.11
N TYR A 93 -5.11 3.86 -20.41
CA TYR A 93 -5.73 4.37 -19.18
C TYR A 93 -5.59 3.37 -18.03
N LEU A 94 -5.26 3.84 -16.83
CA LEU A 94 -5.52 3.12 -15.57
C LEU A 94 -6.89 3.55 -15.07
N ILE A 95 -7.77 2.60 -14.71
CA ILE A 95 -9.09 2.88 -14.14
C ILE A 95 -9.15 2.20 -12.77
N VAL A 96 -9.39 2.98 -11.72
CA VAL A 96 -9.53 2.47 -10.34
C VAL A 96 -10.99 2.60 -9.91
N ALA A 97 -11.69 1.49 -9.73
CA ALA A 97 -13.07 1.48 -9.27
C ALA A 97 -13.12 1.49 -7.73
N GLN A 98 -13.75 2.52 -7.15
CA GLN A 98 -13.88 2.64 -5.69
C GLN A 98 -15.35 2.50 -5.25
N PHE A 99 -15.58 1.62 -4.28
CA PHE A 99 -16.86 1.41 -3.58
C PHE A 99 -16.65 1.59 -2.07
N PRO A 100 -16.65 2.84 -1.56
CA PRO A 100 -16.30 3.10 -0.18
C PRO A 100 -17.42 2.64 0.77
N THR A 101 -17.31 1.42 1.30
CA THR A 101 -18.26 0.86 2.29
C THR A 101 -17.60 -0.19 3.17
N GLU A 102 -17.91 -0.15 4.48
CA GLU A 102 -17.49 -1.17 5.45
C GLU A 102 -18.60 -2.19 5.79
N GLN A 103 -19.80 -2.02 5.25
CA GLN A 103 -21.00 -2.75 5.68
C GLN A 103 -21.40 -3.89 4.73
N THR A 104 -20.72 -4.03 3.61
CA THR A 104 -21.03 -5.03 2.59
C THR A 104 -19.85 -5.96 2.37
N PRO A 105 -20.07 -7.28 2.31
CA PRO A 105 -19.02 -8.22 1.91
C PRO A 105 -18.42 -7.80 0.58
N ALA A 106 -17.11 -8.03 0.40
CA ALA A 106 -16.45 -7.83 -0.89
C ALA A 106 -17.21 -8.60 -1.98
N GLN A 107 -17.65 -7.90 -3.01
CA GLN A 107 -18.33 -8.48 -4.17
C GLN A 107 -17.48 -8.24 -5.40
N LEU A 108 -17.34 -9.27 -6.23
CA LEU A 108 -16.69 -9.13 -7.52
C LEU A 108 -17.59 -8.29 -8.43
N VAL A 109 -17.15 -7.08 -8.78
CA VAL A 109 -17.85 -6.24 -9.73
C VAL A 109 -17.35 -6.56 -11.13
N THR A 110 -18.24 -7.06 -11.98
CA THR A 110 -17.92 -7.30 -13.39
C THR A 110 -18.12 -6.00 -14.17
N TYR A 111 -17.13 -5.61 -14.96
CA TYR A 111 -17.23 -4.51 -15.91
C TYR A 111 -17.05 -5.03 -17.33
N THR A 112 -17.55 -4.27 -18.31
CA THR A 112 -17.31 -4.52 -19.73
C THR A 112 -16.59 -3.32 -20.34
N LEU A 113 -15.56 -3.60 -21.12
CA LEU A 113 -14.90 -2.59 -21.94
C LEU A 113 -15.41 -2.73 -23.39
N SER A 114 -15.92 -1.63 -23.94
CA SER A 114 -16.39 -1.58 -25.33
C SER A 114 -15.95 -0.28 -26.00
N THR A 115 -15.74 -0.34 -27.32
CA THR A 115 -15.49 0.84 -28.15
C THR A 115 -16.82 1.43 -28.59
N VAL A 116 -17.12 2.67 -28.20
CA VAL A 116 -18.30 3.39 -28.67
C VAL A 116 -17.93 4.17 -29.93
N GLY A 117 -18.25 3.63 -31.10
CA GLY A 117 -18.15 4.37 -32.36
C GLY A 117 -19.31 5.35 -32.50
N LEU A 118 -19.02 6.63 -32.76
CA LEU A 118 -20.00 7.51 -33.39
C LEU A 118 -20.38 6.86 -34.73
N ALA A 119 -21.66 6.54 -34.89
CA ALA A 119 -22.14 5.79 -36.04
C ALA A 119 -21.85 6.52 -37.36
N THR A 120 -20.87 6.03 -38.11
CA THR A 120 -20.99 5.94 -39.56
C THR A 120 -21.12 4.47 -39.90
N SER A 121 -22.33 4.08 -40.28
CA SER A 121 -22.70 2.75 -40.71
C SER A 121 -21.84 2.28 -41.90
N SER A 122 -20.90 1.39 -41.62
CA SER A 122 -20.46 0.38 -42.57
C SER A 122 -20.35 -0.94 -41.82
N ALA A 123 -21.23 -1.87 -42.17
CA ALA A 123 -21.23 -3.24 -41.69
C ALA A 123 -19.83 -3.86 -41.90
N GLY A 124 -19.16 -4.27 -40.83
CA GLY A 124 -17.87 -4.95 -40.96
C GLY A 124 -17.15 -5.26 -39.64
N ASP A 125 -17.07 -4.31 -38.71
CA ASP A 125 -16.16 -4.48 -37.57
C ASP A 125 -16.93 -4.76 -36.27
N ARG A 126 -17.08 -6.05 -35.97
CA ARG A 126 -17.48 -6.52 -34.64
C ARG A 126 -16.31 -6.30 -33.68
N ALA A 127 -16.49 -5.39 -32.72
CA ALA A 127 -15.54 -5.19 -31.63
C ALA A 127 -15.36 -6.51 -30.83
N PRO A 128 -14.12 -6.92 -30.50
CA PRO A 128 -13.90 -8.02 -29.59
C PRO A 128 -14.38 -7.59 -28.19
N ALA A 129 -15.41 -8.25 -27.67
CA ALA A 129 -15.65 -8.22 -26.23
C ALA A 129 -14.46 -8.92 -25.56
N MET A 130 -13.57 -8.17 -24.92
CA MET A 130 -12.54 -8.76 -24.07
C MET A 130 -13.23 -9.28 -22.81
N GLN A 131 -13.70 -10.53 -22.86
CA GLN A 131 -14.04 -11.28 -21.67
C GLN A 131 -12.72 -11.56 -20.94
N TRP A 132 -12.50 -10.88 -19.82
CA TRP A 132 -11.53 -11.38 -18.86
C TRP A 132 -12.01 -12.75 -18.42
N PRO A 133 -11.13 -13.76 -18.33
CA PRO A 133 -11.53 -15.03 -17.77
C PRO A 133 -12.08 -14.74 -16.39
N THR A 134 -13.34 -15.12 -16.16
CA THR A 134 -13.81 -15.33 -14.80
C THR A 134 -12.75 -16.20 -14.14
N ALA A 135 -12.26 -15.76 -12.99
CA ALA A 135 -11.37 -16.56 -12.17
C ALA A 135 -12.15 -17.81 -11.76
N GLY A 136 -12.16 -18.83 -12.63
CA GLY A 136 -12.40 -20.19 -12.22
C GLY A 136 -11.38 -20.50 -11.14
N ALA A 137 -11.80 -21.24 -10.12
CA ALA A 137 -11.03 -21.62 -8.94
C ALA A 137 -9.78 -22.48 -9.28
N GLY A 138 -8.84 -21.88 -10.00
CA GLY A 138 -7.58 -22.41 -10.43
C GLY A 138 -6.63 -21.23 -10.53
N ALA A 139 -6.04 -20.87 -9.39
CA ALA A 139 -4.94 -19.92 -9.35
C ALA A 139 -3.86 -20.39 -10.34
N ALA A 140 -3.64 -19.65 -11.41
CA ALA A 140 -2.40 -19.78 -12.15
C ALA A 140 -1.27 -19.53 -11.14
N PRO A 141 -0.27 -20.42 -11.01
CA PRO A 141 0.84 -20.16 -10.13
C PRO A 141 1.61 -19.00 -10.75
N ALA A 142 1.36 -17.78 -10.29
CA ALA A 142 2.37 -16.74 -10.38
C ALA A 142 3.59 -17.34 -9.67
N THR A 143 4.63 -17.64 -10.44
CA THR A 143 5.96 -17.93 -9.88
C THR A 143 6.44 -16.63 -9.22
N ARG A 144 5.93 -16.40 -8.01
CA ARG A 144 6.32 -15.33 -7.11
C ARG A 144 7.69 -15.71 -6.59
N GLY A 145 8.64 -14.78 -6.70
CA GLY A 145 9.92 -14.95 -6.01
C GLY A 145 9.69 -15.11 -4.51
N PRO A 146 10.61 -15.77 -3.79
CA PRO A 146 10.62 -15.71 -2.34
C PRO A 146 10.62 -14.23 -1.90
N GLY A 147 9.69 -13.84 -1.03
CA GLY A 147 9.60 -12.47 -0.48
C GLY A 147 8.49 -11.57 -1.02
N ALA A 148 7.63 -12.02 -1.94
CA ALA A 148 6.49 -11.22 -2.38
C ALA A 148 5.49 -10.98 -1.23
N PHE A 149 5.29 -9.71 -0.83
CA PHE A 149 4.30 -9.33 0.19
C PHE A 149 2.89 -9.79 -0.24
N ILE A 150 2.25 -10.59 0.61
CA ILE A 150 0.85 -10.98 0.45
C ILE A 150 0.07 -10.20 1.50
N PRO A 151 -0.71 -9.17 1.14
CA PRO A 151 -1.29 -8.24 2.11
C PRO A 151 -2.45 -8.84 2.91
N THR A 152 -2.83 -10.10 2.67
CA THR A 152 -3.99 -10.73 3.32
C THR A 152 -3.87 -10.81 4.83
N ARG A 153 -2.66 -11.06 5.36
CA ARG A 153 -2.43 -11.10 6.82
C ARG A 153 -2.35 -9.71 7.42
N GLN A 154 -1.63 -8.77 6.80
CA GLN A 154 -1.60 -7.35 7.19
C GLN A 154 -3.02 -6.79 7.33
N ARG A 155 -3.85 -6.86 6.27
CA ARG A 155 -5.24 -6.36 6.27
C ARG A 155 -6.13 -6.94 7.36
N ALA A 156 -5.95 -8.22 7.66
CA ALA A 156 -6.73 -8.86 8.71
C ALA A 156 -6.37 -8.29 10.09
N VAL A 157 -5.10 -7.96 10.29
CA VAL A 157 -4.58 -7.31 11.49
C VAL A 157 -4.98 -5.84 11.55
N ASP A 158 -4.91 -5.09 10.44
CA ASP A 158 -5.32 -3.67 10.40
C ASP A 158 -6.79 -3.51 10.82
N ARG A 159 -7.68 -4.34 10.27
CA ARG A 159 -9.11 -4.37 10.67
C ARG A 159 -9.31 -4.65 12.15
N LEU A 160 -8.52 -5.55 12.72
CA LEU A 160 -8.56 -5.87 14.14
C LEU A 160 -8.10 -4.69 14.98
N LEU A 161 -7.00 -4.05 14.58
CA LEU A 161 -6.43 -2.90 15.29
C LEU A 161 -7.35 -1.68 15.21
N LEU A 162 -8.00 -1.42 14.08
CA LEU A 162 -9.00 -0.36 13.95
C LEU A 162 -10.25 -0.63 14.80
N ALA A 163 -10.72 -1.89 14.86
CA ALA A 163 -11.81 -2.26 15.77
C ALA A 163 -11.41 -2.05 17.24
N ARG A 164 -10.15 -2.38 17.59
CA ARG A 164 -9.60 -2.17 18.92
C ARG A 164 -9.45 -0.68 19.24
N ALA A 165 -8.96 0.13 18.32
CA ALA A 165 -8.80 1.57 18.47
C ALA A 165 -10.12 2.25 18.84
N ARG A 166 -11.23 1.86 18.21
CA ARG A 166 -12.58 2.36 18.57
C ARG A 166 -13.00 1.99 19.99
N THR A 167 -12.61 0.81 20.46
CA THR A 167 -12.85 0.40 21.86
C THR A 167 -11.99 1.23 22.82
N ILE A 168 -10.72 1.43 22.48
CA ILE A 168 -9.76 2.23 23.26
C ILE A 168 -10.16 3.70 23.32
N ALA A 169 -10.72 4.27 22.24
CA ALA A 169 -11.23 5.64 22.23
C ALA A 169 -12.35 5.90 23.25
N ARG A 170 -12.94 4.85 23.83
CA ARG A 170 -13.95 4.91 24.90
C ARG A 170 -13.41 4.46 26.26
N SER A 171 -12.12 4.11 26.33
CA SER A 171 -11.46 3.64 27.54
C SER A 171 -11.31 4.77 28.55
N PRO A 172 -11.57 4.55 29.85
CA PRO A 172 -11.27 5.53 30.88
C PRO A 172 -9.76 5.68 31.13
N TRP A 173 -8.95 4.77 30.60
CA TRP A 173 -7.50 4.78 30.72
C TRP A 173 -6.85 5.60 29.63
N LEU A 174 -7.61 6.07 28.63
CA LEU A 174 -7.09 6.83 27.50
C LEU A 174 -6.34 8.06 28.01
N GLY A 175 -5.08 8.17 27.60
CA GLY A 175 -4.27 9.35 27.87
C GLY A 175 -4.78 10.54 27.06
N HIS A 176 -4.59 11.75 27.59
CA HIS A 176 -5.05 12.97 26.96
C HIS A 176 -3.86 13.88 26.72
N ALA A 177 -3.75 14.44 25.51
CA ALA A 177 -2.80 15.52 25.28
C ALA A 177 -3.17 16.72 26.15
N SER A 178 -2.22 17.22 26.92
CA SER A 178 -2.42 18.44 27.69
C SER A 178 -2.50 19.62 26.71
N ARG A 179 -3.64 20.33 26.68
CA ARG A 179 -3.81 21.58 25.92
C ARG A 179 -3.05 22.76 26.54
N SER A 180 -1.88 22.52 27.14
CA SER A 180 -1.07 23.58 27.74
C SER A 180 -0.54 24.48 26.63
N SER A 181 -0.97 25.75 26.64
CA SER A 181 -0.49 26.82 25.76
C SER A 181 0.90 27.34 26.13
N ALA A 182 1.53 26.78 27.17
CA ALA A 182 2.92 27.06 27.51
C ALA A 182 3.84 26.30 26.54
N PRO A 183 4.93 26.91 26.04
CA PRO A 183 5.92 26.17 25.27
C PRO A 183 6.45 25.04 26.16
N ALA A 184 6.15 23.79 25.79
CA ALA A 184 6.68 22.63 26.47
C ALA A 184 8.20 22.74 26.47
N ALA A 185 8.82 22.59 27.64
CA ALA A 185 10.27 22.46 27.70
C ALA A 185 10.64 21.22 26.87
N SER A 186 11.39 21.42 25.78
CA SER A 186 11.84 20.32 24.94
C SER A 186 12.66 19.36 25.79
N VAL A 187 12.14 18.17 26.05
CA VAL A 187 12.90 17.11 26.71
C VAL A 187 14.07 16.76 25.79
N ALA A 188 15.30 16.86 26.29
CA ALA A 188 16.46 16.48 25.49
C ALA A 188 16.32 15.02 25.09
N PRO A 189 16.50 14.67 23.80
CA PRO A 189 16.35 13.29 23.37
C PRO A 189 17.39 12.41 24.06
N PRO A 190 17.07 11.13 24.34
CA PRO A 190 18.05 10.19 24.86
C PRO A 190 19.25 10.07 23.92
N ALA A 191 20.43 9.77 24.47
CA ALA A 191 21.62 9.56 23.65
C ALA A 191 21.47 8.31 22.77
N VAL A 192 21.96 8.38 21.53
CA VAL A 192 22.11 7.20 20.67
C VAL A 192 22.91 6.13 21.41
N GLY A 193 22.46 4.88 21.33
CA GLY A 193 23.00 3.73 22.06
C GLY A 193 22.34 3.47 23.42
N SER A 194 21.54 4.40 23.95
CA SER A 194 20.74 4.16 25.16
C SER A 194 19.65 3.11 24.90
N THR A 195 19.19 2.44 25.95
CA THR A 195 18.14 1.42 25.86
C THR A 195 16.87 1.85 26.57
N ARG A 196 15.71 1.46 26.04
CA ARG A 196 14.38 1.64 26.63
C ARG A 196 13.61 0.31 26.56
N SER A 197 12.79 0.04 27.56
CA SER A 197 11.86 -1.09 27.53
C SER A 197 10.54 -0.69 26.86
N PHE A 198 9.98 -1.61 26.07
CA PHE A 198 8.71 -1.43 25.36
C PHE A 198 7.81 -2.65 25.52
N HIS A 199 6.49 -2.45 25.48
CA HIS A 199 5.47 -3.50 25.42
C HIS A 199 4.99 -3.66 23.97
N VAL A 200 5.36 -4.76 23.32
CA VAL A 200 5.04 -4.98 21.90
C VAL A 200 3.90 -5.99 21.77
N LEU A 201 2.87 -5.67 20.99
CA LEU A 201 1.81 -6.62 20.67
C LEU A 201 2.41 -7.82 19.92
N SER A 202 2.23 -9.01 20.47
CA SER A 202 2.88 -10.26 20.05
C SER A 202 1.89 -11.32 19.55
N SER A 203 0.59 -11.09 19.75
CA SER A 203 -0.50 -11.92 19.24
C SER A 203 -1.60 -11.02 18.70
N PHE A 204 -1.94 -11.23 17.42
CA PHE A 204 -3.06 -10.57 16.75
C PHE A 204 -4.35 -11.40 16.81
N ASP A 205 -4.53 -12.21 17.87
CA ASP A 205 -5.82 -12.85 18.17
C ASP A 205 -6.75 -11.81 18.81
N ALA A 206 -7.90 -11.56 18.18
CA ALA A 206 -8.89 -10.60 18.66
C ALA A 206 -9.47 -10.99 20.03
N ALA A 207 -9.58 -12.29 20.32
CA ALA A 207 -10.11 -12.79 21.58
C ALA A 207 -9.04 -12.85 22.68
N HIS A 208 -7.79 -13.11 22.31
CA HIS A 208 -6.68 -13.30 23.24
C HIS A 208 -5.41 -12.56 22.76
N PRO A 209 -5.43 -11.22 22.72
CA PRO A 209 -4.23 -10.45 22.40
C PRO A 209 -3.19 -10.64 23.52
N ALA A 210 -1.92 -10.56 23.16
CA ALA A 210 -0.82 -10.76 24.10
C ALA A 210 0.34 -9.81 23.81
N TRP A 211 1.04 -9.37 24.85
CA TRP A 211 2.19 -8.47 24.75
C TRP A 211 3.47 -9.14 25.21
N LYS A 212 4.59 -8.68 24.65
CA LYS A 212 5.93 -9.02 25.14
C LYS A 212 6.66 -7.74 25.52
N SER A 213 7.28 -7.76 26.69
CA SER A 213 8.23 -6.73 27.06
C SER A 213 9.55 -6.99 26.33
N VAL A 214 10.04 -5.99 25.61
CA VAL A 214 11.32 -6.01 24.90
C VAL A 214 12.22 -4.91 25.43
N THR A 215 13.53 -5.06 25.23
CA THR A 215 14.50 -3.98 25.46
C THR A 215 15.05 -3.57 24.10
N ALA A 216 14.94 -2.30 23.74
CA ALA A 216 15.40 -1.81 22.46
C ALA A 216 16.44 -0.70 22.63
N ARG A 217 17.43 -0.70 21.75
CA ARG A 217 18.50 0.31 21.67
C ARG A 217 18.05 1.43 20.73
N LEU A 218 18.32 2.67 21.12
CA LEU A 218 18.11 3.85 20.27
C LEU A 218 19.23 3.95 19.24
N ASP A 219 18.91 3.77 17.96
CA ASP A 219 19.89 3.78 16.86
C ASP A 219 19.89 5.10 16.08
N TYR A 220 18.79 5.86 16.10
CA TYR A 220 18.70 7.16 15.43
C TYR A 220 17.89 8.18 16.24
N VAL A 221 18.39 9.41 16.29
CA VAL A 221 17.68 10.59 16.84
C VAL A 221 17.55 11.63 15.73
N GLY A 222 16.32 11.87 15.28
CA GLY A 222 16.02 12.79 14.18
C GLY A 222 15.63 14.20 14.60
N GLY A 223 14.78 14.87 13.82
CA GLY A 223 14.04 16.08 14.19
C GLY A 223 12.62 15.78 14.69
N SER A 224 12.02 14.72 14.14
CA SER A 224 10.63 14.29 14.35
C SER A 224 10.48 12.81 14.72
N VAL A 225 11.52 11.99 14.49
CA VAL A 225 11.47 10.54 14.74
C VAL A 225 12.63 10.06 15.62
N LEU A 226 12.37 9.07 16.47
CA LEU A 226 13.36 8.22 17.13
C LEU A 226 13.27 6.80 16.54
N VAL A 227 14.40 6.19 16.17
CA VAL A 227 14.40 4.78 15.73
C VAL A 227 15.05 3.92 16.79
N TYR A 228 14.27 2.98 17.32
CA TYR A 228 14.72 1.95 18.23
C TYR A 228 14.76 0.60 17.52
N GLN A 229 15.82 -0.17 17.75
CA GLN A 229 15.89 -1.57 17.36
C GLN A 229 15.95 -2.44 18.62
N ASP A 230 15.05 -3.43 18.69
CA ASP A 230 15.09 -4.47 19.71
C ASP A 230 16.47 -5.13 19.75
N VAL A 231 17.04 -5.30 20.94
CA VAL A 231 18.37 -5.92 21.10
C VAL A 231 18.39 -7.39 20.71
N ALA A 232 17.22 -8.02 20.59
CA ALA A 232 17.08 -9.38 20.09
C ALA A 232 17.11 -9.49 18.55
N ALA A 233 17.22 -8.38 17.82
CA ALA A 233 17.32 -8.39 16.36
C ALA A 233 18.53 -9.21 15.86
N PRO A 234 18.39 -9.97 14.76
CA PRO A 234 19.51 -10.73 14.17
C PRO A 234 20.71 -9.85 13.83
N ALA A 235 21.91 -10.37 14.10
CA ALA A 235 23.17 -9.67 13.85
C ALA A 235 23.47 -9.49 12.35
N ASP A 236 22.88 -10.31 11.49
CA ASP A 236 22.95 -10.23 10.03
C ASP A 236 21.86 -9.33 9.42
N GLY A 237 21.14 -8.57 10.25
CA GLY A 237 20.17 -7.57 9.81
C GLY A 237 20.78 -6.21 9.46
N PHE A 238 20.07 -5.12 9.76
CA PHE A 238 20.59 -3.78 9.48
C PHE A 238 21.89 -3.50 10.25
N THR A 239 22.87 -2.91 9.55
CA THR A 239 24.03 -2.28 10.19
C THR A 239 23.64 -0.94 10.83
N ALA A 240 24.44 -0.44 11.77
CA ALA A 240 24.24 0.89 12.36
C ALA A 240 24.19 2.01 11.31
N ALA A 241 25.01 1.92 10.25
CA ALA A 241 25.01 2.90 9.17
C ALA A 241 23.69 2.84 8.36
N GLN A 242 23.15 1.65 8.12
CA GLN A 242 21.86 1.50 7.45
C GLN A 242 20.71 2.02 8.32
N LEU A 243 20.69 1.74 9.63
CA LEU A 243 19.68 2.31 10.54
C LEU A 243 19.75 3.83 10.59
N GLN A 244 20.95 4.41 10.55
CA GLN A 244 21.14 5.85 10.49
C GLN A 244 20.60 6.45 9.17
N GLN A 245 20.84 5.79 8.03
CA GLN A 245 20.31 6.23 6.72
C GLN A 245 18.79 6.09 6.66
N PHE A 246 18.28 4.94 7.13
CA PHE A 246 16.87 4.63 7.18
C PHE A 246 16.12 5.62 8.08
N GLY A 247 16.64 5.89 9.29
CA GLY A 247 16.10 6.91 10.19
C GLY A 247 16.08 8.30 9.59
N GLN A 248 17.16 8.73 8.92
CA GLN A 248 17.19 10.02 8.20
C GLN A 248 16.15 10.08 7.08
N TYR A 249 15.94 8.97 6.38
CA TYR A 249 14.95 8.89 5.30
C TYR A 249 13.53 9.04 5.84
N VAL A 250 13.16 8.25 6.86
CA VAL A 250 11.85 8.35 7.52
C VAL A 250 11.62 9.77 8.05
N ASP A 251 12.58 10.31 8.80
CA ASP A 251 12.47 11.59 9.50
C ASP A 251 12.41 12.80 8.56
N ARG A 252 13.17 12.81 7.47
CA ARG A 252 13.27 13.97 6.56
C ARG A 252 12.36 13.90 5.34
N THR A 253 11.88 12.71 5.01
CA THR A 253 11.10 12.50 3.79
C THR A 253 9.71 11.99 4.09
N LEU A 254 9.58 10.86 4.78
CA LEU A 254 8.29 10.21 4.97
C LEU A 254 7.43 10.95 5.99
N TYR A 255 7.99 11.30 7.15
CA TYR A 255 7.26 12.02 8.20
C TYR A 255 6.66 13.36 7.70
N PRO A 256 7.39 14.21 6.93
CA PRO A 256 6.79 15.40 6.34
C PRO A 256 5.69 15.13 5.31
N ILE A 257 5.72 14.01 4.57
CA ILE A 257 4.66 13.67 3.61
C ILE A 257 3.32 13.53 4.34
N ASP A 258 3.27 12.72 5.39
CA ASP A 258 2.03 12.51 6.14
C ASP A 258 1.64 13.74 6.95
N THR A 259 2.59 14.36 7.65
CA THR A 259 2.23 15.46 8.56
C THR A 259 1.80 16.73 7.84
N THR A 260 2.21 16.91 6.58
CA THR A 260 1.69 17.97 5.71
C THR A 260 0.26 17.70 5.27
N ALA A 261 -0.11 16.43 5.04
CA ALA A 261 -1.42 16.05 4.52
C ALA A 261 -2.48 15.85 5.62
N PHE A 262 -2.09 15.22 6.73
CA PHE A 262 -3.03 14.70 7.74
C PHE A 262 -2.93 15.41 9.09
N GLY A 263 -1.92 16.27 9.29
CA GLY A 263 -1.69 16.98 10.55
C GLY A 263 -0.60 16.34 11.42
N GLN A 264 -0.46 16.83 12.65
CA GLN A 264 0.62 16.40 13.54
C GLN A 264 0.19 15.25 14.47
N PRO A 265 1.12 14.41 14.95
CA PRO A 265 0.88 13.56 16.12
C PRO A 265 0.59 14.39 17.38
N SER A 266 0.03 13.78 18.43
CA SER A 266 -0.36 14.49 19.66
C SER A 266 0.77 14.83 20.63
N ASP A 267 1.89 14.12 20.55
CA ASP A 267 3.03 14.18 21.49
C ASP A 267 2.63 13.95 22.96
N ILE A 268 1.98 12.81 23.24
CA ILE A 268 1.44 12.51 24.57
C ILE A 268 2.55 12.30 25.61
N ASP A 269 3.72 11.81 25.18
CA ASP A 269 4.88 11.57 26.04
C ASP A 269 5.82 12.78 26.16
N ARG A 270 5.52 13.87 25.42
CA ARG A 270 6.26 15.14 25.40
C ARG A 270 7.73 14.99 25.00
N ASN A 271 8.05 13.98 24.20
CA ASN A 271 9.39 13.81 23.68
C ASN A 271 9.61 14.61 22.37
N GLY A 272 8.52 15.11 21.76
CA GLY A 272 8.49 15.89 20.52
C GLY A 272 8.59 15.06 19.23
N ARG A 273 8.40 13.73 19.31
CA ARG A 273 8.81 12.77 18.28
C ARG A 273 7.92 11.53 18.27
N VAL A 274 7.79 10.93 17.10
CA VAL A 274 7.25 9.57 16.96
C VAL A 274 8.36 8.55 17.12
N ILE A 275 8.06 7.45 17.79
CA ILE A 275 8.98 6.33 17.95
C ILE A 275 8.71 5.31 16.84
N MET A 276 9.74 4.95 16.11
CA MET A 276 9.74 3.77 15.26
C MET A 276 10.49 2.65 15.97
N LEU A 277 9.80 1.55 16.29
CA LEU A 277 10.37 0.39 16.97
C LEU A 277 10.42 -0.81 16.02
N LEU A 278 11.64 -1.23 15.65
CA LEU A 278 11.86 -2.46 14.89
C LEU A 278 12.08 -3.61 15.88
N SER A 279 11.25 -4.67 15.82
CA SER A 279 11.37 -5.80 16.74
C SER A 279 11.09 -7.16 16.08
N PRO A 280 11.89 -8.20 16.39
CA PRO A 280 11.58 -9.59 16.04
C PRO A 280 10.23 -10.09 16.57
N VAL A 281 9.66 -9.43 17.60
CA VAL A 281 8.31 -9.75 18.08
C VAL A 281 7.29 -9.55 16.96
N VAL A 282 7.47 -8.52 16.11
CA VAL A 282 6.62 -8.28 14.94
C VAL A 282 6.82 -9.37 13.89
N ASN A 283 8.07 -9.77 13.59
CA ASN A 283 8.36 -10.89 12.69
C ASN A 283 7.65 -12.17 13.15
N ALA A 284 7.73 -12.48 14.45
CA ALA A 284 7.13 -13.66 15.06
C ALA A 284 5.60 -13.59 15.19
N GLY A 285 4.98 -12.45 14.88
CA GLY A 285 3.53 -12.25 14.93
C GLY A 285 2.76 -13.11 13.92
N VAL A 286 3.44 -13.61 12.88
CA VAL A 286 2.90 -14.64 11.98
C VAL A 286 3.81 -15.87 12.00
N PRO A 287 3.28 -17.09 12.23
CA PRO A 287 4.09 -18.31 12.24
C PRO A 287 4.78 -18.57 10.90
N ALA A 288 6.02 -19.07 10.95
CA ALA A 288 6.80 -19.46 9.76
C ALA A 288 6.04 -20.43 8.83
N ALA A 289 5.26 -21.35 9.41
CA ALA A 289 4.45 -22.32 8.68
C ALA A 289 3.39 -21.69 7.76
N THR A 290 2.95 -20.47 8.07
CA THR A 290 1.87 -19.79 7.34
C THR A 290 2.32 -18.50 6.65
N CYS A 291 3.47 -17.92 7.02
CA CYS A 291 3.89 -16.65 6.45
C CYS A 291 3.94 -16.66 4.91
N TYR A 292 4.60 -17.65 4.29
CA TYR A 292 4.74 -17.68 2.83
C TYR A 292 3.40 -17.89 2.09
N SER A 293 2.43 -18.54 2.72
CA SER A 293 1.14 -18.87 2.10
C SER A 293 0.06 -17.83 2.38
N GLN A 294 0.17 -17.10 3.49
CA GLN A 294 -0.87 -16.19 3.97
C GLN A 294 -0.39 -14.73 4.09
N GLY A 295 0.91 -14.48 3.95
CA GLY A 295 1.53 -13.18 4.19
C GLY A 295 1.99 -13.00 5.64
N TYR A 296 2.54 -11.83 5.92
CA TYR A 296 3.04 -11.42 7.24
C TYR A 296 2.52 -10.02 7.58
N VAL A 297 2.84 -9.54 8.78
CA VAL A 297 2.62 -8.16 9.22
C VAL A 297 3.95 -7.44 9.17
N ALA A 298 4.09 -6.44 8.30
CA ALA A 298 5.33 -5.68 8.09
C ALA A 298 5.49 -4.56 9.12
N GLY A 299 4.38 -4.06 9.62
CA GLY A 299 4.32 -3.07 10.69
C GLY A 299 2.89 -2.80 11.11
N PHE A 300 2.72 -2.05 12.18
CA PHE A 300 1.40 -1.66 12.67
C PHE A 300 1.48 -0.44 13.59
N PHE A 301 0.37 0.28 13.67
CA PHE A 301 0.04 1.20 14.75
C PHE A 301 -0.85 0.53 15.81
N ASN A 302 -0.57 0.79 17.10
CA ASN A 302 -1.39 0.29 18.21
C ASN A 302 -1.93 1.43 19.08
N ALA A 303 -3.23 1.69 19.00
CA ALA A 303 -3.89 2.75 19.77
C ALA A 303 -3.79 2.59 21.29
N GLU A 304 -3.49 1.39 21.80
CA GLU A 304 -3.37 1.14 23.24
C GLU A 304 -2.17 1.85 23.86
N ASP A 305 -1.16 2.19 23.06
CA ASP A 305 -0.02 2.97 23.53
C ASP A 305 -0.39 4.40 23.92
N PHE A 306 -1.60 4.86 23.60
CA PHE A 306 -2.12 6.11 24.12
C PHE A 306 -2.77 5.99 25.49
N ASN A 307 -2.98 4.78 26.03
CA ASN A 307 -3.49 4.65 27.39
C ASN A 307 -2.45 5.17 28.40
N SER A 308 -2.94 5.67 29.52
CA SER A 308 -2.14 6.07 30.68
C SER A 308 -1.35 4.90 31.25
N GLY A 309 -0.30 5.17 32.03
CA GLY A 309 0.55 4.16 32.66
C GLY A 309 -0.12 3.25 33.69
N ALA A 310 -1.43 3.42 33.91
CA ALA A 310 -2.21 2.43 34.62
C ALA A 310 -2.39 1.17 33.76
N ASP A 311 -2.46 1.30 32.42
CA ASP A 311 -2.50 0.16 31.51
C ASP A 311 -1.09 -0.46 31.42
N PRO A 312 -0.90 -1.72 31.88
CA PRO A 312 0.41 -2.36 31.87
C PRO A 312 0.94 -2.69 30.47
N ASN A 313 0.11 -2.60 29.43
CA ASN A 313 0.50 -2.87 28.05
C ASN A 313 0.80 -1.59 27.26
N SER A 314 0.51 -0.41 27.82
CA SER A 314 0.73 0.87 27.15
C SER A 314 2.18 1.33 27.27
N ASN A 315 2.73 1.79 26.14
CA ASN A 315 4.00 2.51 26.13
C ASN A 315 3.87 4.03 26.34
N GLN A 316 2.63 4.53 26.51
CA GLN A 316 2.30 5.93 26.75
C GLN A 316 2.91 6.87 25.70
N GLY A 317 2.85 6.54 24.41
CA GLY A 317 3.49 7.32 23.36
C GLY A 317 3.06 6.98 21.93
N GLU A 318 3.45 7.83 20.99
CA GLU A 318 3.25 7.66 19.56
C GLU A 318 4.27 6.66 19.00
N ILE A 319 3.84 5.41 18.76
CA ILE A 319 4.73 4.34 18.30
C ILE A 319 4.23 3.69 17.00
N PHE A 320 5.13 3.60 16.03
CA PHE A 320 5.04 2.70 14.88
C PHE A 320 5.92 1.47 15.12
N TYR A 321 5.34 0.28 15.01
CA TYR A 321 6.06 -0.99 15.13
C TYR A 321 6.35 -1.56 13.77
N SER A 322 7.53 -2.15 13.58
CA SER A 322 7.89 -2.83 12.35
C SER A 322 8.74 -4.08 12.58
N ILE A 323 8.78 -4.95 11.59
CA ILE A 323 9.71 -6.07 11.53
C ILE A 323 11.17 -5.59 11.52
N VAL A 324 12.07 -6.50 11.88
CA VAL A 324 13.51 -6.37 11.59
C VAL A 324 13.87 -7.22 10.38
N PRO A 325 14.99 -6.92 9.68
CA PRO A 325 15.58 -7.89 8.77
C PRO A 325 15.95 -9.17 9.54
N ASP A 326 15.52 -10.30 8.99
CA ASP A 326 15.79 -11.65 9.47
C ASP A 326 16.11 -12.55 8.25
N PRO A 327 17.30 -12.41 7.65
CA PRO A 327 17.65 -13.12 6.41
C PRO A 327 17.64 -14.64 6.57
N SER A 328 17.87 -15.12 7.81
CA SER A 328 17.89 -16.54 8.14
C SER A 328 16.53 -17.12 8.53
N GLY A 329 15.48 -16.29 8.69
CA GLY A 329 14.15 -16.73 9.10
C GLY A 329 14.12 -17.36 10.49
N GLN A 330 14.83 -16.77 11.45
CA GLN A 330 14.86 -17.23 12.84
C GLN A 330 13.49 -17.08 13.53
N PHE A 331 12.75 -16.03 13.19
CA PHE A 331 11.51 -15.67 13.88
C PHE A 331 10.26 -16.01 13.06
N SER A 332 10.36 -16.02 11.73
CA SER A 332 9.29 -16.41 10.80
C SER A 332 9.87 -16.80 9.43
N CYS A 333 9.16 -16.53 8.35
CA CYS A 333 9.75 -16.47 7.01
C CYS A 333 10.92 -15.48 6.95
N ALA A 334 11.84 -15.72 6.01
CA ALA A 334 13.03 -14.89 5.87
C ALA A 334 12.68 -13.54 5.23
N HIS A 335 13.25 -12.47 5.78
CA HIS A 335 13.18 -11.12 5.24
C HIS A 335 14.59 -10.54 5.17
N GLY A 336 15.10 -10.32 3.95
CA GLY A 336 16.39 -9.70 3.75
C GLY A 336 16.38 -8.22 4.11
N VAL A 337 17.56 -7.64 4.31
CA VAL A 337 17.72 -6.20 4.55
C VAL A 337 17.07 -5.38 3.44
N GLY A 338 17.25 -5.77 2.17
CA GLY A 338 16.65 -5.07 1.04
C GLY A 338 15.12 -5.20 0.97
N ASP A 339 14.55 -6.30 1.48
CA ASP A 339 13.09 -6.47 1.53
C ASP A 339 12.48 -5.50 2.55
N VAL A 340 13.07 -5.42 3.74
CA VAL A 340 12.64 -4.52 4.81
C VAL A 340 12.86 -3.05 4.43
N ASP A 341 14.00 -2.73 3.81
CA ASP A 341 14.32 -1.37 3.33
C ASP A 341 13.36 -0.89 2.23
N ALA A 342 12.79 -1.80 1.44
CA ALA A 342 11.82 -1.47 0.40
C ALA A 342 10.37 -1.39 0.92
N GLU A 343 9.98 -2.31 1.82
CA GLU A 343 8.59 -2.45 2.28
C GLU A 343 8.23 -1.50 3.41
N VAL A 344 9.08 -1.42 4.45
CA VAL A 344 8.76 -0.67 5.67
C VAL A 344 8.54 0.84 5.43
N PRO A 345 9.22 1.51 4.49
CA PRO A 345 8.89 2.90 4.15
C PRO A 345 7.43 3.12 3.69
N VAL A 346 6.86 2.15 2.96
CA VAL A 346 5.47 2.23 2.50
C VAL A 346 4.54 2.05 3.69
N VAL A 347 4.81 1.03 4.50
CA VAL A 347 4.03 0.72 5.72
C VAL A 347 4.14 1.84 6.74
N PHE A 348 5.28 2.52 6.85
CA PHE A 348 5.43 3.68 7.72
C PHE A 348 4.41 4.76 7.35
N LEU A 349 4.28 5.12 6.07
CA LEU A 349 3.30 6.15 5.64
C LEU A 349 1.87 5.71 5.99
N HIS A 350 1.55 4.45 5.74
CA HIS A 350 0.26 3.86 6.05
C HIS A 350 -0.08 3.95 7.54
N GLU A 351 0.80 3.43 8.40
CA GLU A 351 0.56 3.35 9.85
C GLU A 351 0.71 4.70 10.55
N MET A 352 1.56 5.59 10.03
CA MET A 352 1.69 6.95 10.53
C MET A 352 0.42 7.75 10.26
N GLN A 353 -0.27 7.53 9.12
CA GLN A 353 -1.60 8.09 8.91
C GLN A 353 -2.56 7.62 10.02
N HIS A 354 -2.61 6.32 10.33
CA HIS A 354 -3.52 5.81 11.37
C HIS A 354 -3.22 6.44 12.74
N LEU A 355 -1.94 6.56 13.06
CA LEU A 355 -1.45 7.22 14.27
C LEU A 355 -1.91 8.68 14.33
N ILE A 356 -1.71 9.46 13.26
CA ILE A 356 -2.15 10.87 13.19
C ILE A 356 -3.68 10.95 13.28
N ASN A 357 -4.40 10.08 12.57
CA ASN A 357 -5.86 10.05 12.56
C ASN A 357 -6.41 9.86 13.98
N PHE A 358 -5.91 8.84 14.69
CA PHE A 358 -6.28 8.57 16.07
C PHE A 358 -5.86 9.71 17.01
N SER A 359 -4.65 10.23 16.85
CA SER A 359 -4.15 11.37 17.64
C SER A 359 -5.09 12.57 17.54
N GLN A 360 -5.45 12.97 16.31
CA GLN A 360 -6.25 14.16 16.07
C GLN A 360 -7.70 13.99 16.53
N HIS A 361 -8.33 12.86 16.20
CA HIS A 361 -9.75 12.64 16.51
C HIS A 361 -9.96 12.27 17.97
N THR A 362 -9.13 11.42 18.54
CA THR A 362 -9.36 10.82 19.85
C THR A 362 -8.55 11.50 20.96
N ILE A 363 -7.27 11.79 20.73
CA ILE A 363 -6.39 12.34 21.79
C ILE A 363 -6.55 13.85 21.93
N VAL A 364 -6.49 14.59 20.81
CA VAL A 364 -6.55 16.06 20.80
C VAL A 364 -8.00 16.56 20.89
N SER A 365 -8.87 15.99 20.06
CA SER A 365 -10.27 16.43 19.98
C SER A 365 -11.19 15.78 21.01
N HIS A 366 -10.72 14.75 21.72
CA HIS A 366 -11.53 13.95 22.66
C HIS A 366 -12.79 13.36 22.02
N GLY A 367 -12.71 13.04 20.73
CA GLY A 367 -13.77 12.45 19.92
C GLY A 367 -13.64 10.93 19.82
N GLN A 368 -14.45 10.36 18.92
CA GLN A 368 -14.38 8.94 18.58
C GLN A 368 -13.34 8.71 17.49
N ALA A 369 -12.77 7.51 17.43
CA ALA A 369 -11.98 7.09 16.28
C ALA A 369 -12.81 7.13 14.99
N GLY A 370 -12.15 7.35 13.86
CA GLY A 370 -12.78 7.45 12.55
C GLY A 370 -13.52 6.17 12.12
N ALA A 371 -14.28 6.28 11.03
CA ALA A 371 -14.82 5.11 10.34
C ALA A 371 -13.66 4.32 9.71
N SER A 372 -13.67 2.98 9.80
CA SER A 372 -12.51 2.15 9.43
C SER A 372 -12.23 2.23 7.94
N TRP A 373 -13.27 2.21 7.10
CA TRP A 373 -13.07 2.38 5.66
C TRP A 373 -12.43 3.73 5.30
N MET A 374 -12.77 4.79 6.05
CA MET A 374 -12.22 6.13 5.80
C MET A 374 -10.78 6.20 6.29
N ASP A 375 -10.50 5.62 7.46
CA ASP A 375 -9.16 5.57 8.03
C ASP A 375 -8.20 4.82 7.09
N GLU A 376 -8.56 3.60 6.69
CA GLU A 376 -7.84 2.77 5.71
C GLU A 376 -7.70 3.45 4.34
N GLY A 377 -8.78 4.09 3.87
CA GLY A 377 -8.75 4.83 2.61
C GLY A 377 -7.75 5.98 2.65
N LEU A 378 -7.65 6.69 3.77
CA LEU A 378 -6.66 7.75 3.96
C LEU A 378 -5.24 7.19 4.11
N SER A 379 -5.05 6.01 4.71
CA SER A 379 -3.75 5.33 4.74
C SER A 379 -3.26 4.94 3.35
N LEU A 380 -4.16 4.49 2.48
CA LEU A 380 -3.82 4.26 1.06
C LEU A 380 -3.50 5.57 0.33
N VAL A 381 -4.15 6.68 0.69
CA VAL A 381 -3.77 8.01 0.19
C VAL A 381 -2.35 8.39 0.68
N ALA A 382 -1.96 8.03 1.90
CA ALA A 382 -0.61 8.24 2.40
C ALA A 382 0.44 7.52 1.53
N GLU A 383 0.18 6.25 1.18
CA GLU A 383 1.00 5.51 0.22
C GLU A 383 1.04 6.18 -1.16
N GLU A 384 -0.11 6.66 -1.67
CA GLU A 384 -0.20 7.37 -2.95
C GLU A 384 0.61 8.68 -2.94
N LEU A 385 0.60 9.41 -1.83
CA LEU A 385 1.43 10.61 -1.67
C LEU A 385 2.92 10.26 -1.72
N GLY A 386 3.33 9.14 -1.11
CA GLY A 386 4.68 8.59 -1.25
C GLY A 386 5.04 8.26 -2.70
N SER A 387 4.14 7.56 -3.41
CA SER A 387 4.31 7.25 -4.83
C SER A 387 4.46 8.52 -5.68
N THR A 388 3.59 9.50 -5.47
CA THR A 388 3.58 10.78 -6.20
C THR A 388 4.85 11.58 -5.93
N TYR A 389 5.33 11.58 -4.69
CA TYR A 389 6.58 12.24 -4.30
C TYR A 389 7.79 11.72 -5.09
N TYR A 390 7.83 10.41 -5.33
CA TYR A 390 8.90 9.76 -6.10
C TYR A 390 8.71 9.84 -7.60
N GLU A 391 7.47 9.82 -8.07
CA GLU A 391 7.16 10.07 -9.47
C GLU A 391 7.63 11.47 -9.89
N ALA A 392 7.37 12.50 -9.08
CA ALA A 392 7.79 13.87 -9.35
C ALA A 392 9.32 14.04 -9.42
N ARG A 393 10.08 13.21 -8.70
CA ARG A 393 11.55 13.24 -8.68
C ARG A 393 12.19 12.54 -9.87
N CYS A 394 11.48 11.58 -10.45
CA CYS A 394 11.92 10.94 -11.67
C CYS A 394 10.77 10.72 -12.65
N PRO A 395 10.34 11.79 -13.33
CA PRO A 395 9.21 11.70 -14.24
C PRO A 395 9.53 10.79 -15.44
N PRO A 396 8.51 10.13 -16.02
CA PRO A 396 8.69 9.33 -17.24
C PRO A 396 9.38 10.13 -18.36
N PRO A 397 10.28 9.50 -19.13
CA PRO A 397 10.59 8.06 -19.15
C PRO A 397 11.75 7.62 -18.22
N SER A 398 12.29 8.50 -17.38
CA SER A 398 13.50 8.24 -16.57
C SER A 398 13.25 7.30 -15.38
N CYS A 399 14.32 6.73 -14.80
CA CYS A 399 14.29 5.83 -13.63
C CYS A 399 13.32 4.66 -13.73
N ARG A 400 13.41 3.94 -14.84
CA ARG A 400 12.63 2.74 -15.09
C ARG A 400 13.55 1.61 -15.55
N ALA A 401 13.61 0.52 -14.77
CA ALA A 401 14.26 -0.70 -15.20
C ALA A 401 13.51 -1.37 -16.36
N ASP A 402 12.17 -1.28 -16.35
CA ASP A 402 11.30 -1.73 -17.45
C ASP A 402 10.71 -0.51 -18.19
N PRO A 403 11.06 -0.25 -19.46
CA PRO A 403 10.49 0.86 -20.22
C PRO A 403 8.97 0.83 -20.43
N SER A 404 8.31 -0.31 -20.18
CA SER A 404 6.85 -0.46 -20.30
C SER A 404 6.08 -0.10 -19.03
N GLN A 405 6.76 0.13 -17.91
CA GLN A 405 6.09 0.43 -16.66
C GLN A 405 5.57 1.88 -16.58
N LEU A 406 4.39 2.02 -15.97
CA LEU A 406 3.71 3.30 -15.83
C LEU A 406 4.49 4.25 -14.90
N LEU A 407 4.92 3.75 -13.73
CA LEU A 407 5.56 4.52 -12.65
C LEU A 407 7.07 4.23 -12.57
N PRO A 408 7.93 5.17 -12.13
CA PRO A 408 9.35 4.86 -11.91
C PRO A 408 9.53 3.79 -10.83
N ASP A 409 10.68 3.10 -10.85
CA ASP A 409 10.98 2.00 -9.90
C ASP A 409 10.81 2.46 -8.44
N SER A 410 11.21 3.69 -8.15
CA SER A 410 11.11 4.31 -6.82
C SER A 410 9.68 4.63 -6.37
N ALA A 411 8.75 4.84 -7.30
CA ALA A 411 7.34 5.08 -6.97
C ALA A 411 6.54 3.77 -6.91
N LEU A 412 6.99 2.75 -7.65
CA LEU A 412 6.28 1.48 -7.76
C LEU A 412 6.13 0.77 -6.41
N ALA A 413 7.13 0.85 -5.52
CA ALA A 413 7.04 0.26 -4.18
C ALA A 413 5.82 0.80 -3.41
N PHE A 414 5.62 2.11 -3.45
CA PHE A 414 4.51 2.81 -2.80
C PHE A 414 3.16 2.60 -3.49
N ALA A 415 3.16 2.20 -4.76
CA ALA A 415 1.93 2.06 -5.53
C ALA A 415 1.33 0.65 -5.51
N ARG A 416 2.06 -0.34 -4.97
CA ARG A 416 1.61 -1.74 -4.97
C ARG A 416 0.35 -1.96 -4.14
N GLY A 417 0.25 -1.32 -2.97
CA GLY A 417 -0.89 -1.46 -2.06
C GLY A 417 -2.18 -1.04 -2.75
N PHE A 418 -2.30 0.22 -3.13
CA PHE A 418 -3.55 0.74 -3.71
C PHE A 418 -3.84 0.33 -5.16
N MET A 419 -2.85 -0.09 -5.97
CA MET A 419 -3.12 -0.54 -7.36
C MET A 419 -3.74 -1.93 -7.43
N LEU A 420 -3.42 -2.80 -6.48
CA LEU A 420 -3.96 -4.16 -6.41
C LEU A 420 -5.16 -4.24 -5.48
N ASP A 421 -5.35 -3.21 -4.65
CA ASP A 421 -6.34 -3.22 -3.62
C ASP A 421 -7.00 -1.85 -3.42
N SER A 422 -8.27 -1.74 -3.76
CA SER A 422 -9.16 -0.69 -3.27
C SER A 422 -10.04 -1.28 -2.17
N TYR A 423 -10.09 -0.64 -1.00
CA TYR A 423 -10.98 -1.02 0.09
C TYR A 423 -12.45 -0.99 -0.32
#